data_AF-A0A0V0W996-F1
#
_entry.id   AF-A0A0V0W996-F1
#
_cell.length_a   1.000
_cell.length_b   1.000
_cell.length_c   1.000
_cell.angle_alpha   90.00
_cell.angle_beta   90.00
_cell.angle_gamma   90.00
#
_symmetry.space_group_name_H-M   'P 1'
#
loop_
_entity.id
_entity.type
_entity.pdbx_description
1 polymer ?
#
loop_
_entity_poly.entity_id
_entity_poly.type
_entity_poly.pdbx_seq_one_letter_code
_entity_poly.pdbx_strand_id
1 'polypeptide(L)' 'LSVSEDLAPGSILLNLQADDPDTADNGRVHYSFLQQSDAEEQSLQLFHIDSYSGLLTTTGPLDRETHATHR' A
#
# COMPACT_ATOMS: atom_id res chain seq x y z
N LEU A 1 9.79 -6.05 -1.37
CA LEU A 1 8.86 -7.05 -1.93
C LEU A 1 9.11 -7.10 -3.43
N SER A 2 9.06 -8.27 -4.05
CA SER A 2 9.03 -8.41 -5.51
C SER A 2 7.69 -8.95 -5.92
N VAL A 3 7.05 -8.32 -6.91
CA VAL A 3 5.72 -8.68 -7.41
C VAL A 3 5.79 -8.84 -8.93
N SER A 4 4.90 -9.65 -9.50
CA SER A 4 4.73 -9.71 -10.95
C SER A 4 4.01 -8.44 -11.43
N GLU A 5 4.44 -7.89 -12.57
CA GLU A 5 3.78 -6.74 -13.19
C GLU A 5 2.43 -7.13 -13.84
N ASP A 6 2.23 -8.41 -14.13
CA ASP A 6 1.01 -8.97 -14.73
C ASP A 6 -0.17 -9.09 -13.75
N LEU A 7 -0.01 -8.61 -12.51
CA LEU A 7 -1.09 -8.62 -11.53
C LEU A 7 -2.25 -7.76 -12.00
N ALA A 8 -3.45 -8.34 -11.97
CA ALA A 8 -4.67 -7.59 -12.25
C ALA A 8 -4.84 -6.46 -11.23
N PRO A 9 -5.39 -5.29 -11.63
CA PRO A 9 -5.81 -4.27 -10.68
C PRO A 9 -6.75 -4.85 -9.62
N GLY A 10 -6.58 -4.44 -8.36
CA GLY A 10 -7.28 -4.99 -7.19
C GLY A 10 -6.60 -6.21 -6.57
N SER A 11 -5.46 -6.66 -7.10
CA SER A 11 -4.72 -7.79 -6.53
C SER A 11 -4.19 -7.44 -5.14
N ILE A 12 -4.34 -8.37 -4.20
CA ILE A 12 -3.79 -8.25 -2.85
C ILE A 12 -2.29 -8.47 -2.90
N LEU A 13 -1.54 -7.50 -2.40
CA LEU A 13 -0.08 -7.60 -2.27
C LEU A 13 0.32 -8.11 -0.89
N LEU A 14 -0.22 -7.45 0.15
CA LEU A 14 0.17 -7.65 1.55
C LEU A 14 -1.03 -7.37 2.46
N ASN A 15 -1.00 -7.96 3.65
CA ASN A 15 -1.83 -7.54 4.77
C ASN A 15 -0.92 -7.07 5.89
N LEU A 16 -0.91 -5.77 6.16
CA LEU A 16 -0.08 -5.17 7.20
C LEU A 16 -0.73 -5.35 8.57
N GLN A 17 0.10 -5.59 9.58
CA GLN A 17 -0.33 -5.69 10.96
C GLN A 17 0.57 -4.80 11.82
N ALA A 18 -0.06 -4.09 12.74
CA ALA A 18 0.56 -3.26 13.74
C ALA A 18 -0.24 -3.42 15.03
N ASP A 19 0.46 -3.61 16.13
CA ASP A 19 -0.14 -3.88 17.44
C ASP A 19 0.23 -2.73 18.39
N ASP A 20 -0.78 -2.11 18.96
CA ASP A 20 -0.65 -1.14 20.05
C ASP A 20 -1.12 -1.81 21.36
N PRO A 21 -0.34 -1.77 22.45
CA PRO A 21 -0.68 -2.45 23.70
C PRO A 21 -1.83 -1.80 24.48
N ASP A 22 -2.28 -0.62 24.08
CA ASP A 22 -3.39 0.05 24.73
C ASP A 22 -4.73 -0.62 24.41
N THR A 23 -5.72 -0.37 25.27
CA THR A 23 -7.03 -1.03 25.21
C THR A 23 -8.06 -0.17 24.49
N ALA A 24 -9.03 -0.85 23.87
CA ALA A 24 -10.17 -0.25 23.19
C ALA A 24 -9.73 0.78 22.14
N ASP A 25 -10.31 1.98 22.15
CA ASP A 25 -10.08 2.98 21.10
C ASP A 25 -8.66 3.53 21.08
N ASN A 26 -7.93 3.46 22.19
CA ASN A 26 -6.53 3.92 22.26
C ASN A 26 -5.56 2.96 21.55
N GLY A 27 -5.95 1.69 21.34
CA GLY A 27 -5.17 0.71 20.59
C GLY A 27 -5.51 0.64 19.10
N ARG A 28 -6.40 1.52 18.60
CA ARG A 28 -6.80 1.50 17.19
C ARG A 28 -5.70 2.06 16.30
N VAL A 29 -5.18 1.22 15.40
CA VAL A 29 -4.20 1.62 14.39
C VAL A 29 -4.91 1.99 13.09
N HIS A 30 -4.45 3.08 12.48
CA HIS A 30 -4.86 3.50 11.15
C HIS A 30 -3.68 3.48 10.18
N TYR A 31 -3.90 2.93 8.99
CA TYR A 31 -2.88 2.84 7.94
C TYR A 31 -3.09 3.91 6.87
N SER A 32 -1.99 4.51 6.43
CA SER A 32 -1.95 5.46 5.33
C SER A 32 -0.55 5.50 4.70
N PHE A 33 -0.47 5.87 3.43
CA PHE A 33 0.82 6.18 2.82
C PHE A 33 1.32 7.55 3.26
N LEU A 34 2.63 7.67 3.39
CA LEU A 34 3.30 8.95 3.58
C LEU A 34 3.85 9.41 2.23
N GLN A 35 3.41 10.58 1.75
CA GLN A 35 4.02 11.21 0.58
C GLN A 35 5.28 11.96 1.04
N GLN A 36 6.46 11.50 0.63
CA GLN A 36 7.73 12.15 0.98
C GLN A 36 8.20 13.12 -0.10
N SER A 37 7.79 12.89 -1.36
CA SER A 37 8.07 13.79 -2.48
C SER A 37 7.01 13.74 -3.57
N ASP A 38 6.96 14.78 -4.41
CA ASP A 38 6.06 14.81 -5.58
C ASP A 38 6.38 13.71 -6.61
N ALA A 39 7.61 13.19 -6.61
CA ALA A 39 8.01 12.08 -7.46
C ALA A 39 7.30 10.75 -7.10
N GLU A 40 6.75 10.63 -5.89
CA GLU A 40 6.05 9.43 -5.41
C GLU A 40 4.55 9.48 -5.71
N GLU A 41 4.02 10.60 -6.20
CA GLU A 41 2.59 10.79 -6.45
C GLU A 41 2.03 9.75 -7.43
N GLN A 42 2.82 9.30 -8.41
CA GLN A 42 2.42 8.24 -9.33
C GLN A 42 2.32 6.87 -8.63
N SER A 43 3.26 6.57 -7.73
CA SER A 43 3.21 5.33 -6.92
C SER A 43 1.97 5.33 -6.02
N LEU A 44 1.67 6.45 -5.37
CA LEU A 44 0.51 6.59 -4.48
C LEU A 44 -0.83 6.41 -5.20
N GLN A 45 -0.87 6.64 -6.53
CA GLN A 45 -2.05 6.40 -7.35
C GLN A 45 -2.24 4.94 -7.75
N LEU A 46 -1.17 4.12 -7.72
CA LEU A 46 -1.16 2.72 -8.15
C LEU A 46 -1.39 1.70 -7.03
N PHE A 47 -1.42 2.17 -5.78
CA PHE A 47 -1.66 1.34 -4.61
C PHE A 47 -2.75 1.92 -3.72
N HIS A 48 -3.51 1.04 -3.08
CA HIS A 48 -4.50 1.38 -2.07
C HIS A 48 -4.22 0.59 -0.80
N ILE A 49 -4.34 1.23 0.35
CA ILE A 49 -4.33 0.57 1.66
C ILE A 49 -5.65 0.80 2.40
N ASP A 50 -6.29 -0.27 2.84
CA ASP A 50 -7.43 -0.13 3.76
C ASP A 50 -6.94 0.38 5.11
N SER A 51 -7.50 1.51 5.56
CA SER A 51 -7.02 2.21 6.75
C SER A 51 -7.25 1.44 8.05
N TYR A 52 -8.14 0.45 8.07
CA TYR A 52 -8.48 -0.31 9.28
C TYR A 52 -7.88 -1.71 9.28
N SER A 53 -7.88 -2.37 8.12
CA SER A 53 -7.41 -3.75 8.00
C SER A 53 -5.94 -3.86 7.62
N GLY A 54 -5.33 -2.79 7.10
CA GLY A 54 -3.95 -2.82 6.59
C GLY A 54 -3.81 -3.57 5.26
N LEU A 55 -4.91 -3.84 4.56
CA LEU A 55 -4.91 -4.59 3.30
C LEU A 55 -4.39 -3.70 2.16
N LEU A 56 -3.24 -4.08 1.60
CA LEU A 56 -2.59 -3.39 0.50
C LEU A 56 -2.92 -4.07 -0.83
N THR A 57 -3.49 -3.30 -1.76
CA THR A 57 -3.89 -3.77 -3.10
C THR A 57 -3.33 -2.87 -4.20
N THR A 58 -3.18 -3.42 -5.41
CA THR A 58 -2.97 -2.60 -6.62
C THR A 58 -4.26 -1.90 -7.02
N THR A 59 -4.17 -0.70 -7.59
CA THR A 59 -5.32 0.03 -8.18
C THR A 59 -5.22 0.13 -9.69
N GLY A 60 -4.03 -0.07 -10.25
CA GLY A 60 -3.73 -0.02 -11.68
C GLY A 60 -2.68 -1.04 -12.10
N PRO A 61 -2.35 -1.09 -13.40
CA PRO A 61 -1.30 -1.97 -13.91
C PRO A 61 0.06 -1.52 -13.38
N LEU A 62 0.92 -2.49 -13.12
CA LEU A 62 2.33 -2.26 -12.88
C LEU A 62 3.06 -2.51 -14.19
N ASP A 63 4.04 -1.69 -14.52
CA ASP A 63 4.86 -1.83 -15.72
C ASP A 63 6.30 -1.53 -15.35
N ARG A 64 7.14 -2.56 -15.39
CA ARG A 64 8.51 -2.51 -14.88
C ARG A 64 9.39 -1.58 -15.72
N GLU A 65 9.12 -1.51 -17.02
CA GLU A 65 9.78 -0.63 -17.97
C GLU A 65 9.51 0.85 -17.66
N THR A 66 8.29 1.19 -17.20
CA THR A 66 7.94 2.54 -16.76
C THR A 66 8.50 2.84 -15.36
N HIS A 67 8.22 1.99 -14.37
CA HIS A 67 8.70 2.13 -12.99
C HIS A 67 9.05 0.77 -12.39
N ALA A 68 10.35 0.48 -12.31
CA ALA A 68 10.84 -0.77 -11.73
C ALA A 68 10.77 -0.81 -10.19
N THR A 69 10.56 0.33 -9.53
CA THR A 69 10.54 0.42 -8.06
C THR A 69 9.64 1.56 -7.61
N HIS A 70 8.81 1.27 -6.60
CA HIS A 70 7.95 2.22 -5.91
C HIS A 70 8.46 2.39 -4.47
N ARG A 71 8.43 3.63 -3.97
CA ARG A 71 8.80 3.98 -2.59
C ARG A 71 7.68 4.80 -1.97
#